data_AF-A0A1G2PIF4-F1
#
_entry.id   AF-A0A1G2PIF4-F1
#
_cell.length_a   1.000
_cell.length_b   1.000
_cell.length_c   1.000
_cell.angle_alpha   90.00
_cell.angle_beta   90.00
_cell.angle_gamma   90.00
#
_symmetry.space_group_name_H-M   'P 1'
#
loop_
_entity.id
_entity.type
_entity.pdbx_description
1 polymer ?
#
loop_
_entity_poly.entity_id
_entity_poly.type
_entity_poly.pdbx_seq_one_letter_code
_entity_poly.pdbx_strand_id
1 'polypeptide(L)'
;MHNGIMIRTTFILLLTLLNWGIILSALSLVRDMPRPLFVFFHYGLNIIVFGLVFGLFYKYIGSPNPFTTTITAMAGLFLYEFVFWKFVYSGDPMQYLTFIDWIVPAFLIASTIYLVGIYLS
;
A
#
# COMPACT_ATOMS: atom_id res chain seq x y z
N MET A 1 -2.89 -10.46 -26.86
CA MET A 1 -3.51 -10.58 -25.52
C MET A 1 -2.50 -10.55 -24.37
N HIS A 2 -1.29 -11.10 -24.51
CA HIS A 2 -0.27 -11.12 -23.44
C HIS A 2 0.20 -9.72 -22.95
N ASN A 3 0.34 -8.76 -23.87
CA ASN A 3 0.87 -7.43 -23.53
C ASN A 3 -0.06 -6.62 -22.60
N GLY A 4 -1.39 -6.78 -22.74
CA GLY A 4 -2.35 -6.06 -21.90
C GLY A 4 -2.31 -6.47 -20.43
N ILE A 5 -2.06 -7.76 -20.16
CA ILE A 5 -1.92 -8.27 -18.79
C ILE A 5 -0.63 -7.75 -18.17
N MET A 6 0.50 -7.84 -18.90
CA MET A 6 1.78 -7.34 -18.39
C MET A 6 1.74 -5.84 -18.07
N ILE A 7 1.14 -5.02 -18.95
CA ILE A 7 1.00 -3.58 -18.71
C ILE A 7 0.19 -3.31 -17.44
N ARG A 8 -0.93 -4.01 -17.23
CA ARG A 8 -1.78 -3.83 -16.05
C ARG A 8 -1.07 -4.25 -14.76
N THR A 9 -0.39 -5.39 -14.76
CA THR A 9 0.39 -5.86 -13.61
C THR A 9 1.50 -4.87 -13.24
N THR A 10 2.26 -4.41 -14.23
CA THR A 10 3.31 -3.39 -14.01
C THR A 10 2.71 -2.11 -13.46
N PHE A 11 1.55 -1.68 -13.95
CA PHE A 11 0.89 -0.48 -13.45
C PHE A 11 0.47 -0.62 -11.98
N ILE A 12 -0.13 -1.76 -11.60
CA ILE A 12 -0.51 -2.05 -10.21
C ILE A 12 0.71 -2.02 -9.28
N LEU A 13 1.82 -2.62 -9.72
CA LEU A 13 3.08 -2.62 -8.97
C LEU A 13 3.64 -1.20 -8.79
N LEU A 14 3.67 -0.39 -9.85
CA LEU A 14 4.13 1.00 -9.79
C LEU A 14 3.24 1.87 -8.90
N LEU A 15 1.91 1.70 -8.97
CA LEU A 15 0.99 2.40 -8.08
C LEU A 15 1.18 1.97 -6.62
N THR A 16 1.43 0.68 -6.37
CA THR A 16 1.72 0.17 -5.03
C THR A 16 2.99 0.80 -4.48
N LEU A 17 4.06 0.85 -5.26
CA LEU A 17 5.32 1.50 -4.88
C LEU A 17 5.12 3.00 -4.61
N LEU A 18 4.35 3.69 -5.45
CA LEU A 18 4.02 5.10 -5.27
C LEU A 18 3.27 5.34 -3.95
N ASN A 19 2.20 4.58 -3.70
CA ASN A 19 1.41 4.69 -2.47
C ASN A 19 2.27 4.43 -1.23
N TRP A 20 3.07 3.37 -1.26
CA TRP A 20 3.97 3.00 -0.17
C TRP A 20 5.01 4.10 0.10
N GLY A 21 5.60 4.67 -0.96
CA GLY A 21 6.53 5.80 -0.87
C GLY A 21 5.88 7.04 -0.24
N ILE A 22 4.65 7.40 -0.67
CA ILE A 22 3.88 8.51 -0.08
C ILE A 22 3.65 8.30 1.41
N ILE A 23 3.25 7.08 1.82
CA ILE A 23 3.00 6.74 3.22
C ILE A 23 4.29 6.85 4.03
N LEU A 24 5.40 6.28 3.58
CA LEU A 24 6.68 6.38 4.28
C LEU A 24 7.15 7.82 4.43
N SER A 25 7.05 8.62 3.36
CA SER A 25 7.37 10.05 3.42
C SER A 25 6.50 10.76 4.45
N ALA A 26 5.18 10.54 4.43
CA ALA A 26 4.27 11.16 5.39
C ALA A 26 4.54 10.72 6.84
N LEU A 27 4.80 9.43 7.08
CA LEU A 27 5.13 8.91 8.41
C LEU A 27 6.44 9.49 8.95
N SER A 28 7.43 9.72 8.09
CA SER A 28 8.71 10.32 8.50
C SER A 28 8.56 11.75 9.04
N LEU A 29 7.57 12.50 8.55
CA LEU A 29 7.25 13.85 9.01
C LEU A 29 6.56 13.88 10.37
N VAL A 30 5.93 12.78 10.79
CA VAL A 30 5.15 12.69 12.03
C VAL A 30 5.74 11.72 13.06
N ARG A 31 6.99 11.30 12.85
CA ARG A 31 7.67 10.29 13.69
C ARG A 31 7.77 10.64 15.17
N ASP A 32 7.73 11.93 15.50
CA ASP A 32 7.86 12.43 16.87
C ASP A 32 6.50 12.58 17.59
N MET A 33 5.39 12.15 16.96
CA MET A 33 4.06 12.18 17.57
C MET A 33 3.90 11.14 18.68
N PRO A 34 3.00 11.38 19.67
CA PRO A 34 2.58 10.35 20.61
C PRO A 34 2.05 9.10 19.90
N ARG A 35 2.43 7.92 20.39
CA ARG A 35 2.09 6.62 19.79
C ARG A 35 0.63 6.45 19.36
N PRO A 36 -0.40 6.80 20.17
CA PRO A 36 -1.79 6.65 19.74
C PRO A 36 -2.13 7.47 18.49
N LEU A 37 -1.61 8.70 18.39
CA LEU A 37 -1.83 9.57 17.25
C LEU A 37 -1.07 9.07 16.02
N PHE A 38 0.17 8.61 16.21
CA PHE A 38 0.98 8.02 15.14
C PHE A 38 0.29 6.80 14.52
N VAL A 39 -0.24 5.88 15.35
CA VAL A 39 -0.96 4.69 14.88
C VAL A 39 -2.24 5.07 14.14
N PHE A 40 -3.03 6.00 14.69
CA PHE A 40 -4.24 6.49 14.03
C PHE A 40 -3.93 7.11 12.66
N PHE A 41 -2.89 7.94 12.60
CA PHE A 41 -2.44 8.58 11.36
C PHE A 41 -1.93 7.54 10.35
N HIS A 42 -1.17 6.55 10.81
CA HIS A 42 -0.68 5.45 9.98
C HIS A 42 -1.83 4.68 9.34
N TYR A 43 -2.86 4.31 10.10
CA TYR A 43 -4.01 3.56 9.58
C TYR A 43 -4.83 4.40 8.61
N GLY A 44 -5.09 5.67 8.98
CA GLY A 44 -5.80 6.61 8.12
C GLY A 44 -5.09 6.84 6.80
N LEU A 45 -3.76 7.03 6.81
CA LEU A 45 -2.97 7.18 5.59
C LEU A 45 -3.07 5.96 4.68
N ASN A 46 -2.94 4.75 5.22
CA ASN A 46 -3.05 3.53 4.42
C ASN A 46 -4.40 3.43 3.71
N ILE A 47 -5.50 3.72 4.41
CA ILE A 47 -6.86 3.70 3.83
C ILE A 47 -7.00 4.81 2.77
N ILE A 48 -6.63 6.05 3.10
CA ILE A 48 -6.86 7.20 2.22
C ILE A 48 -6.00 7.10 0.95
N VAL A 49 -4.70 6.85 1.10
CA VAL A 49 -3.74 6.85 -0.01
C VAL A 49 -4.05 5.71 -0.98
N PHE A 50 -4.16 4.47 -0.48
CA PHE A 50 -4.51 3.34 -1.35
C PHE A 50 -5.94 3.46 -1.91
N GLY A 51 -6.90 3.91 -1.10
CA GLY A 51 -8.29 4.07 -1.54
C GLY A 51 -8.44 5.08 -2.67
N LEU A 52 -7.79 6.24 -2.56
CA LEU A 52 -7.79 7.26 -3.60
C LEU A 52 -7.08 6.76 -4.85
N VAL A 53 -5.83 6.30 -4.75
CA VAL A 53 -5.04 5.93 -5.93
C VAL A 53 -5.63 4.73 -6.67
N PHE A 54 -6.01 3.67 -5.96
CA PHE A 54 -6.67 2.53 -6.60
C PHE A 54 -8.09 2.87 -7.06
N GLY A 55 -8.79 3.79 -6.39
CA GLY A 55 -10.09 4.28 -6.85
C GLY A 55 -10.01 5.00 -8.18
N LEU A 56 -9.00 5.87 -8.35
CA LEU A 56 -8.73 6.50 -9.64
C LEU A 56 -8.32 5.48 -10.70
N PHE A 57 -7.52 4.48 -10.33
CA PHE A 57 -7.13 3.38 -11.22
C PHE A 57 -8.34 2.61 -11.74
N TYR A 58 -9.26 2.19 -10.86
CA TYR A 58 -10.49 1.50 -11.29
C TYR A 58 -11.37 2.40 -12.15
N LYS A 59 -11.58 3.65 -11.72
CA LYS A 59 -12.45 4.60 -12.41
C LYS A 59 -11.99 4.95 -13.83
N TYR A 60 -10.68 5.10 -14.05
CA TYR A 60 -10.17 5.62 -15.33
C TYR A 60 -9.45 4.60 -16.20
N ILE A 61 -8.86 3.55 -15.63
CA ILE A 61 -8.10 2.56 -16.40
C ILE A 61 -8.90 1.28 -16.60
N GLY A 62 -9.74 0.92 -15.62
CA GLY A 62 -10.53 -0.31 -15.64
C GLY A 62 -9.65 -1.55 -15.48
N SER A 63 -9.66 -2.13 -14.27
CA SER A 63 -9.01 -3.41 -14.00
C SER A 63 -10.03 -4.54 -13.93
N PRO A 64 -9.77 -5.69 -14.58
CA PRO A 64 -10.80 -6.69 -14.83
C PRO A 64 -11.18 -7.53 -13.61
N ASN A 65 -10.38 -7.51 -12.53
CA ASN A 65 -10.68 -8.30 -11.34
C ASN A 65 -10.14 -7.62 -10.04
N PRO A 66 -11.01 -7.27 -9.08
CA PRO A 66 -10.63 -6.76 -7.76
C PRO A 66 -9.67 -7.66 -6.98
N PHE A 67 -9.91 -8.97 -7.01
CA PHE A 67 -9.10 -9.97 -6.32
C PHE A 67 -7.68 -10.02 -6.88
N THR A 68 -7.53 -10.09 -8.22
CA THR A 68 -6.21 -10.10 -8.87
C THR A 68 -5.43 -8.84 -8.56
N THR A 69 -6.07 -7.68 -8.64
CA THR A 69 -5.42 -6.39 -8.34
C THR A 69 -4.93 -6.34 -6.89
N THR A 70 -5.78 -6.79 -5.95
CA THR A 70 -5.44 -6.85 -4.53
C THR A 70 -4.24 -7.76 -4.27
N ILE A 71 -4.24 -8.99 -4.80
CA ILE A 71 -3.13 -9.93 -4.63
C ILE A 71 -1.84 -9.39 -5.24
N THR A 72 -1.90 -8.82 -6.44
CA THR A 72 -0.72 -8.24 -7.10
C THR A 72 -0.15 -7.07 -6.29
N ALA A 73 -1.02 -6.18 -5.80
CA ALA A 73 -0.60 -5.05 -4.96
C ALA A 73 0.02 -5.55 -3.64
N MET A 74 -0.61 -6.50 -2.95
CA MET A 74 -0.07 -7.04 -1.70
C MET A 74 1.26 -7.77 -1.90
N ALA A 75 1.40 -8.57 -2.96
CA ALA A 75 2.67 -9.22 -3.29
C ALA A 75 3.77 -8.18 -3.59
N GLY A 76 3.43 -7.11 -4.32
CA GLY A 76 4.34 -5.99 -4.58
C GLY A 76 4.74 -5.28 -3.28
N LEU A 77 3.79 -4.97 -2.41
CA LEU A 77 4.03 -4.32 -1.13
C LEU A 77 5.02 -5.12 -0.27
N PHE A 78 4.77 -6.42 -0.08
CA PHE A 78 5.68 -7.28 0.68
C PHE A 78 7.07 -7.36 0.05
N LEU A 79 7.15 -7.39 -1.28
CA LEU A 79 8.44 -7.36 -1.99
C LEU A 79 9.18 -6.04 -1.75
N TYR A 80 8.49 -4.89 -1.85
CA TYR A 80 9.10 -3.58 -1.63
C TYR A 80 9.55 -3.40 -0.20
N GLU A 81 8.73 -3.81 0.78
CA GLU A 81 9.14 -3.82 2.18
C GLU A 81 10.36 -4.69 2.38
N PHE A 82 10.36 -5.93 1.88
CA PHE A 82 11.51 -6.83 2.02
C PHE A 82 12.79 -6.23 1.42
N VAL A 83 12.72 -5.68 0.21
CA VAL A 83 13.87 -5.04 -0.46
C VAL A 83 14.35 -3.84 0.35
N PHE A 84 13.45 -2.98 0.79
CA PHE A 84 13.80 -1.79 1.55
C PHE A 84 14.42 -2.14 2.90
N TRP A 85 13.84 -3.10 3.63
CA TRP A 85 14.37 -3.64 4.87
C TRP A 85 15.76 -4.25 4.68
N LYS A 86 15.99 -4.98 3.58
CA LYS A 86 17.24 -5.69 3.35
C LYS A 86 18.39 -4.77 2.92
N PHE A 87 18.09 -3.77 2.08
CA PHE A 87 19.13 -3.01 1.36
C PHE A 87 19.23 -1.53 1.76
N VAL A 88 18.16 -0.93 2.28
CA VAL A 88 18.14 0.50 2.60
C VAL A 88 18.21 0.72 4.11
N TYR A 89 17.53 -0.12 4.89
CA TYR A 89 17.60 -0.08 6.35
C TYR A 89 18.80 -0.89 6.88
N SER A 90 19.81 -0.21 7.44
CA SER A 90 21.03 -0.81 7.99
C SER A 90 21.27 -0.51 9.49
N GLY A 91 20.25 -0.06 10.22
CA GLY A 91 20.36 0.32 11.63
C GLY A 91 18.99 0.39 12.33
N ASP A 92 19.04 0.66 13.65
CA ASP A 92 18.00 0.53 14.68
C ASP A 92 16.57 0.52 14.10
N PRO A 93 15.81 -0.58 14.26
CA PRO A 93 14.53 -0.72 13.58
C PRO A 93 13.62 0.42 14.02
N MET A 94 12.55 0.64 13.28
CA MET A 94 11.38 1.34 13.80
C MET A 94 10.90 0.64 15.08
N GLN A 95 11.60 0.83 16.22
CA GLN A 95 11.32 0.25 17.54
C GLN A 95 9.94 0.69 18.06
N TYR A 96 9.30 1.61 17.32
CA TYR A 96 7.98 2.14 17.55
C TYR A 96 6.83 1.29 16.98
N LEU A 97 7.09 0.46 15.96
CA LEU A 97 6.08 -0.36 15.29
C LEU A 97 6.12 -1.81 15.77
N THR A 98 5.05 -2.24 16.44
CA THR A 98 4.85 -3.63 16.86
C THR A 98 4.36 -4.48 15.69
N PHE A 99 4.38 -5.81 15.84
CA PHE A 99 3.79 -6.74 14.85
C PHE A 99 2.35 -6.36 14.45
N ILE A 100 1.54 -5.88 15.40
CA ILE A 100 0.16 -5.43 15.15
C ILE A 100 0.15 -4.22 14.21
N ASP A 101 1.13 -3.33 14.37
CA ASP A 101 1.28 -2.13 13.55
C ASP A 101 1.76 -2.44 12.12
N TRP A 102 2.06 -3.71 11.79
CA TRP A 102 2.31 -4.20 10.44
C TRP A 102 1.11 -4.94 9.86
N ILE A 103 0.51 -5.85 10.63
CA ILE A 103 -0.56 -6.71 10.12
C ILE A 103 -1.88 -5.94 9.90
N VAL A 104 -2.18 -4.97 10.76
CA VAL A 104 -3.41 -4.16 10.65
C VAL A 104 -3.36 -3.29 9.39
N PRO A 105 -2.29 -2.50 9.12
CA PRO A 105 -2.15 -1.80 7.85
C PRO A 105 -2.23 -2.70 6.63
N ALA A 106 -1.57 -3.87 6.64
CA ALA A 106 -1.64 -4.80 5.52
C ALA A 106 -3.08 -5.25 5.24
N PHE A 107 -3.85 -5.56 6.29
CA PHE A 107 -5.27 -5.89 6.19
C PHE A 107 -6.12 -4.72 5.68
N LEU A 108 -5.87 -3.50 6.19
CA LEU A 108 -6.59 -2.29 5.77
C LEU A 108 -6.32 -1.96 4.30
N ILE A 109 -5.07 -2.06 3.85
CA ILE A 109 -4.68 -1.87 2.45
C ILE A 109 -5.39 -2.89 1.56
N ALA A 110 -5.29 -4.18 1.89
CA ALA A 110 -5.92 -5.25 1.11
C ALA A 110 -7.44 -5.06 1.00
N SER A 111 -8.09 -4.79 2.13
CA SER A 111 -9.54 -4.54 2.19
C SER A 111 -9.92 -3.30 1.39
N THR A 112 -9.15 -2.22 1.50
CA THR A 112 -9.41 -0.96 0.80
C THR A 112 -9.31 -1.14 -0.72
N ILE A 113 -8.24 -1.75 -1.22
CA ILE A 113 -8.07 -2.00 -2.66
C ILE A 113 -9.21 -2.88 -3.19
N TYR A 114 -9.54 -3.95 -2.46
CA TYR A 114 -10.57 -4.89 -2.85
C TYR A 114 -11.97 -4.24 -2.89
N LEU A 115 -12.35 -3.51 -1.84
CA LEU A 115 -13.65 -2.84 -1.75
C LEU A 115 -13.79 -1.77 -2.82
N VAL A 116 -12.79 -0.91 -2.98
CA VAL A 116 -12.80 0.12 -4.01
C VAL A 116 -12.88 -0.51 -5.41
N GLY A 117 -12.20 -1.64 -5.61
CA GLY A 117 -12.35 -2.45 -6.81
C GLY A 117 -13.79 -2.91 -7.02
N ILE A 118 -14.45 -3.51 -6.03
CA ILE A 118 -15.85 -3.94 -6.14
C ILE A 118 -16.79 -2.79 -6.50
N TYR A 119 -16.61 -1.61 -5.90
CA TYR A 119 -17.56 -0.50 -6.08
C TYR A 119 -17.33 0.30 -7.37
N LEU A 120 -16.13 0.25 -7.97
CA LEU A 120 -15.76 1.10 -9.10
C LEU A 120 -15.35 0.33 -10.37
N SER A 121 -15.31 -1.01 -10.34
CA SER A 121 -15.03 -1.86 -11.52
C SER A 121 -16.24 -2.10 -12.40
#